data_AF-A0A2H1V5K7-F1
#
_entry.id   AF-A0A2H1V5K7-F1
#
_cell.length_a   1.000
_cell.length_b   1.000
_cell.length_c   1.000
_cell.angle_alpha   90.00
_cell.angle_beta   90.00
_cell.angle_gamma   90.00
#
_symmetry.space_group_name_H-M   'P 1'
#
loop_
_entity.id
_entity.type
_entity.pdbx_description
1 polymer ?
#
loop_
_entity_poly.entity_id
_entity_poly.type
_entity_poly.pdbx_seq_one_letter_code
_entity_poly.pdbx_strand_id
1 'polypeptide(L)'
;MKYFILVTLIALIHWTNCENDYNDDAALYGCDPIEDRIDDTPKPTYKLSEAPRLFEKYVKDFNKKYKDEENYQRHYYIFFENLKEINNNNSDKESTFTSDINMFTDDPVPTDTVQKSQRCSLKLQN
;
A
#
# COMPACT_ATOMS: atom_id res chain seq x y z
N MET A 1 26.40 -58.27 11.17
CA MET A 1 26.44 -57.18 12.17
C MET A 1 27.56 -56.17 11.85
N LYS A 2 27.51 -55.52 10.68
CA LYS A 2 28.57 -54.59 10.23
C LYS A 2 28.03 -53.26 9.68
N TYR A 3 26.71 -53.13 9.58
CA TYR A 3 26.05 -51.94 9.03
C TYR A 3 25.49 -50.98 10.10
N PHE A 4 25.45 -51.38 11.37
CA PHE A 4 24.92 -50.52 12.45
C PHE A 4 25.90 -49.45 12.95
N ILE A 5 27.21 -49.59 12.70
CA ILE A 5 28.21 -48.58 13.08
C ILE A 5 28.21 -47.41 12.07
N LEU A 6 27.71 -47.63 10.85
CA LEU A 6 27.76 -46.62 9.78
C LEU A 6 26.62 -45.60 9.87
N VAL A 7 25.51 -45.94 10.52
CA VAL A 7 24.32 -45.06 10.60
C VAL A 7 24.48 -43.97 11.67
N THR A 8 25.24 -44.22 12.74
CA THR A 8 25.47 -43.23 13.80
C THR A 8 26.47 -42.13 13.42
N LEU A 9 27.35 -42.40 12.44
CA LEU A 9 28.29 -41.38 11.93
C LEU A 9 27.63 -40.36 11.02
N ILE A 10 26.53 -40.71 10.34
CA ILE A 10 25.80 -39.78 9.45
C ILE A 10 24.95 -38.80 10.26
N ALA A 11 24.44 -39.21 11.42
CA ALA A 11 23.63 -38.34 12.30
C ALA A 11 24.44 -37.24 13.02
N LEU A 12 25.77 -37.34 13.06
CA LEU A 12 26.66 -36.31 13.65
C LEU A 12 27.11 -35.25 12.63
N ILE A 13 26.87 -35.45 11.33
CA ILE A 13 27.28 -34.50 10.27
C ILE A 13 26.17 -33.47 9.97
N HIS A 14 24.94 -33.66 10.46
CA HIS A 14 23.85 -32.68 10.29
C HIS A 14 23.61 -31.76 11.51
N TRP A 15 24.55 -31.68 12.46
CA TRP A 15 24.44 -30.71 13.57
C TRP A 15 25.63 -29.77 13.77
N THR A 16 26.70 -29.92 12.99
CA THR A 16 27.76 -28.91 12.93
C THR A 16 27.95 -28.54 11.47
N ASN A 17 27.13 -27.59 11.02
CA ASN A 17 27.40 -26.60 9.96
C ASN A 17 26.10 -25.83 9.66
N CYS A 18 25.55 -25.14 10.67
CA CYS A 18 24.90 -23.85 10.39
C CYS A 18 26.02 -22.82 10.46
N GLU A 19 26.86 -22.79 9.43
CA GLU A 19 27.72 -21.65 9.20
C GLU A 19 26.84 -20.58 8.57
N ASN A 20 26.84 -19.41 9.19
CA ASN A 20 26.11 -18.25 8.71
C ASN A 20 26.52 -17.97 7.27
N ASP A 21 25.62 -18.21 6.33
CA ASP A 21 25.70 -17.58 5.01
C ASP A 21 24.66 -16.47 4.93
N TYR A 22 24.63 -15.62 5.97
CA TYR A 22 24.25 -14.23 5.81
C TYR A 22 25.41 -13.60 5.05
N ASN A 23 25.44 -13.85 3.73
CA ASN A 23 26.34 -13.16 2.85
C ASN A 23 26.09 -11.66 3.07
N ASP A 24 27.16 -10.97 3.45
CA ASP A 24 27.23 -9.52 3.51
C ASP A 24 27.60 -9.01 2.10
N ASP A 25 26.87 -9.47 1.09
CA ASP A 25 26.90 -8.93 -0.28
C ASP A 25 26.12 -7.60 -0.37
N ALA A 26 25.59 -7.11 0.76
CA ALA A 26 25.15 -5.72 0.91
C ALA A 26 26.28 -4.69 0.67
N ALA A 27 27.55 -5.10 0.70
CA ALA A 27 28.68 -4.24 0.36
C ALA A 27 28.98 -4.11 -1.16
N LEU A 28 28.25 -4.83 -2.02
CA LEU A 28 28.32 -4.68 -3.50
C LEU A 28 27.00 -4.17 -4.10
N TYR A 29 26.13 -3.56 -3.30
CA TYR A 29 25.38 -2.42 -3.81
C TYR A 29 26.32 -1.23 -3.66
N GLY A 30 27.10 -0.97 -4.71
CA GLY A 30 27.45 0.43 -4.97
C GLY A 30 26.16 1.22 -4.85
N CYS A 31 26.20 2.39 -4.22
CA CYS A 31 25.20 3.38 -4.52
C CYS A 31 25.36 3.66 -6.01
N ASP A 32 24.77 2.81 -6.87
CA ASP A 32 24.29 3.23 -8.16
C ASP A 32 23.67 4.59 -7.86
N PRO A 33 24.10 5.65 -8.56
CA PRO A 33 23.41 6.92 -8.45
C PRO A 33 21.93 6.55 -8.45
N ILE A 34 21.19 7.05 -7.46
CA ILE A 34 19.75 7.07 -7.59
C ILE A 34 19.58 7.83 -8.91
N GLU A 35 19.48 7.10 -10.04
CA GLU A 35 18.96 7.65 -11.27
C GLU A 35 17.63 8.11 -10.77
N ASP A 36 17.53 9.42 -10.55
CA ASP A 36 16.34 10.03 -10.01
C ASP A 36 15.22 9.47 -10.87
N ARG A 37 14.47 8.50 -10.32
CA ARG A 37 13.24 8.03 -10.91
C ARG A 37 12.28 9.18 -10.65
N ILE A 38 12.54 10.29 -11.32
CA ILE A 38 11.58 11.34 -11.54
C ILE A 38 10.55 10.62 -12.41
N ASP A 39 9.55 10.09 -11.73
CA ASP A 39 8.37 9.60 -12.39
C ASP A 39 7.66 10.83 -12.96
N ASP A 40 8.05 11.19 -14.19
CA ASP A 40 7.47 12.29 -14.97
C ASP A 40 6.00 12.01 -15.35
N THR A 41 5.41 10.89 -14.90
CA THR A 41 3.99 10.63 -15.17
C THR A 41 3.12 11.65 -14.43
N PRO A 42 2.19 12.30 -15.15
CA PRO A 42 1.30 13.28 -14.52
C PRO A 42 0.41 12.58 -13.50
N LYS A 43 0.36 13.13 -12.28
CA LYS A 43 -0.50 12.59 -11.22
C LYS A 43 -1.97 12.54 -11.69
N PRO A 44 -2.68 11.42 -11.49
CA PRO A 44 -4.06 11.29 -11.96
C PRO A 44 -4.97 12.28 -11.22
N THR A 45 -5.94 12.83 -11.94
CA THR A 45 -6.99 13.69 -11.38
C THR A 45 -8.34 13.23 -11.90
N TYR A 46 -9.29 13.05 -11.00
CA TYR A 46 -10.60 12.48 -11.27
C TYR A 46 -11.68 13.53 -11.27
N LYS A 47 -12.56 13.51 -12.27
CA LYS A 47 -13.77 14.34 -12.24
C LYS A 47 -14.78 13.72 -11.27
N LEU A 48 -15.17 14.47 -10.24
CA LEU A 48 -16.18 14.01 -9.28
C LEU A 48 -17.53 13.71 -9.94
N SER A 49 -17.86 14.36 -11.06
CA SER A 49 -19.06 14.06 -11.86
C SER A 49 -19.04 12.66 -12.48
N GLU A 50 -17.87 12.04 -12.62
CA GLU A 50 -17.70 10.68 -13.16
C GLU A 50 -17.66 9.62 -12.05
N ALA A 51 -17.77 10.01 -10.77
CA ALA A 51 -17.66 9.09 -9.64
C ALA A 51 -18.59 7.87 -9.71
N PRO A 52 -19.86 7.96 -10.17
CA PRO A 52 -20.69 6.77 -10.35
C PRO A 52 -20.06 5.74 -11.30
N ARG A 53 -19.58 6.20 -12.46
CA ARG A 53 -18.93 5.35 -13.48
C ARG A 53 -17.60 4.79 -12.97
N LEU A 54 -16.82 5.60 -12.25
CA LEU A 54 -15.56 5.17 -11.65
C LEU A 54 -15.79 4.12 -10.57
N PHE A 55 -16.82 4.27 -9.74
CA PHE A 55 -17.18 3.28 -8.73
C PHE A 55 -17.65 1.97 -9.35
N GLU A 56 -18.47 2.01 -10.41
CA GLU A 56 -18.85 0.80 -11.15
C GLU A 56 -17.63 0.05 -11.72
N LYS A 57 -16.65 0.78 -12.25
CA LYS A 57 -15.39 0.21 -12.75
C LYS A 57 -14.57 -0.36 -11.58
N TYR A 58 -14.41 0.39 -10.50
CA TYR A 58 -13.73 -0.02 -9.27
C TYR A 58 -14.25 -1.35 -8.72
N VAL A 59 -15.57 -1.48 -8.60
CA VAL A 59 -16.23 -2.69 -8.11
C VAL A 59 -15.88 -3.91 -8.97
N LYS A 60 -15.81 -3.73 -10.29
CA LYS A 60 -15.45 -4.80 -11.23
C LYS A 60 -13.96 -5.13 -11.16
N ASP A 61 -13.10 -4.13 -11.22
CA ASP A 61 -11.64 -4.28 -11.27
C ASP A 61 -11.10 -4.97 -10.01
N PHE A 62 -11.66 -4.63 -8.84
CA PHE A 62 -11.25 -5.21 -7.56
C PHE A 62 -12.20 -6.30 -7.06
N ASN A 63 -13.15 -6.75 -7.90
CA ASN A 63 -14.12 -7.80 -7.59
C ASN A 63 -14.81 -7.59 -6.22
N LYS A 64 -15.20 -6.34 -5.93
CA LYS A 64 -15.84 -5.96 -4.67
C LYS A 64 -17.24 -6.58 -4.60
N LYS A 65 -17.60 -7.06 -3.42
CA LYS A 65 -18.92 -7.64 -3.15
C LYS A 65 -19.48 -6.98 -1.91
N TYR A 66 -20.66 -6.40 -2.07
CA TYR A 66 -21.38 -5.77 -0.97
C TYR A 66 -22.58 -6.63 -0.60
N LYS A 67 -22.88 -6.65 0.69
CA LYS A 67 -23.92 -7.53 1.26
C LYS A 67 -25.32 -7.16 0.77
N ASP A 68 -25.59 -5.87 0.68
CA ASP A 68 -26.90 -5.28 0.41
C ASP A 68 -26.74 -3.87 -0.16
N GLU A 69 -27.86 -3.27 -0.56
CA GLU A 69 -27.89 -1.93 -1.16
C GLU A 69 -27.39 -0.86 -0.19
N GLU A 70 -27.71 -0.94 1.10
CA GLU A 70 -27.24 0.03 2.10
C GLU A 70 -25.71 -0.01 2.22
N ASN A 71 -25.13 -1.22 2.24
CA ASN A 71 -23.68 -1.39 2.24
C ASN A 71 -23.05 -0.88 0.93
N TYR A 72 -23.65 -1.13 -0.23
CA TYR A 72 -23.21 -0.58 -1.52
C TYR A 72 -23.18 0.95 -1.48
N GLN A 73 -24.26 1.59 -1.05
CA GLN A 73 -24.36 3.05 -0.96
C GLN A 73 -23.35 3.64 0.04
N ARG A 74 -23.11 2.96 1.16
CA ARG A 74 -22.08 3.36 2.13
C ARG A 74 -20.68 3.34 1.52
N HIS A 75 -20.32 2.27 0.81
CA HIS A 75 -19.02 2.17 0.16
C HIS A 75 -18.88 3.15 -1.02
N TYR A 76 -19.97 3.42 -1.76
CA TYR A 76 -19.98 4.47 -2.77
C TYR A 76 -19.68 5.85 -2.17
N TYR A 77 -20.30 6.18 -1.03
CA TYR A 77 -20.03 7.44 -0.33
C TYR A 77 -18.56 7.54 0.12
N ILE A 78 -18.01 6.48 0.72
CA ILE A 78 -16.60 6.45 1.14
C ILE A 78 -15.67 6.61 -0.07
N PHE A 79 -15.92 5.87 -1.15
CA PHE A 79 -15.16 5.98 -2.39
C PHE A 79 -15.19 7.41 -2.95
N PHE A 80 -16.35 8.07 -2.93
CA PHE A 80 -16.49 9.45 -3.38
C PHE A 80 -15.66 10.43 -2.54
N GLU A 81 -15.65 10.30 -1.22
CA GLU A 81 -14.84 11.14 -0.34
C GLU A 81 -13.33 10.88 -0.55
N ASN A 82 -12.92 9.61 -0.66
CA ASN A 82 -11.53 9.25 -0.92
C ASN A 82 -11.07 9.71 -2.32
N LEU A 83 -11.97 9.80 -3.30
CA LEU A 83 -11.69 10.37 -4.62
C LEU A 83 -11.34 11.86 -4.54
N LYS A 84 -11.99 12.62 -3.64
CA LYS A 84 -11.63 14.01 -3.37
C LYS A 84 -10.25 14.11 -2.73
N GLU A 85 -9.94 13.21 -1.79
CA GLU A 85 -8.64 13.18 -1.13
C GLU A 85 -7.51 12.83 -2.10
N ILE A 86 -7.71 11.86 -2.99
CA ILE A 86 -6.77 11.54 -4.08
C ILE A 86 -6.49 12.79 -4.92
N ASN A 87 -7.55 13.49 -5.37
CA ASN A 87 -7.39 14.72 -6.14
C ASN A 87 -6.64 15.81 -5.36
N ASN A 88 -6.94 15.96 -4.08
CA ASN A 88 -6.27 16.94 -3.22
C ASN A 88 -4.78 16.61 -3.07
N ASN A 89 -4.44 15.37 -2.76
CA ASN A 89 -3.04 14.90 -2.63
C ASN A 89 -2.26 15.08 -3.93
N ASN A 90 -2.90 14.79 -5.07
CA ASN A 90 -2.27 14.91 -6.38
C ASN A 90 -2.21 16.35 -6.91
N SER A 91 -2.96 17.28 -6.32
CA SER A 91 -2.87 18.70 -6.65
C SER A 91 -1.61 19.37 -6.07
N ASP A 92 -1.00 18.75 -5.06
CA ASP A 92 0.25 19.20 -4.47
C ASP A 92 1.44 18.88 -5.40
N LYS A 93 2.04 19.95 -5.92
CA LYS A 93 3.18 19.90 -6.85
C LYS A 93 4.50 19.57 -6.14
N GLU A 94 4.60 19.84 -4.84
CA GLU A 94 5.80 19.59 -4.05
C GLU A 94 5.84 18.16 -3.50
N SER A 95 4.68 17.50 -3.48
CA SER A 95 4.59 16.10 -3.04
C SER A 95 5.33 15.17 -4.01
N THR A 96 6.19 14.31 -3.47
CA THR A 96 6.91 13.28 -4.22
C THR A 96 6.15 11.96 -4.35
N PHE A 97 4.94 11.89 -3.77
CA PHE A 97 4.07 10.72 -3.89
C PHE A 97 2.82 11.03 -4.72
N THR A 98 2.28 9.97 -5.29
CA THR A 98 1.05 9.99 -6.09
C THR A 98 0.03 9.07 -5.44
N SER A 99 -1.18 9.56 -5.24
CA SER A 99 -2.34 8.76 -4.80
C SER A 99 -3.13 8.30 -6.01
N ASP A 100 -3.71 7.10 -5.96
CA ASP A 100 -4.55 6.60 -7.05
C ASP A 100 -5.66 5.69 -6.53
N ILE A 101 -6.68 5.43 -7.36
CA ILE A 101 -7.72 4.44 -7.09
C ILE A 101 -7.05 3.06 -6.99
N ASN A 102 -7.21 2.42 -5.85
CA ASN A 102 -6.63 1.12 -5.50
C ASN A 102 -7.65 0.30 -4.72
N MET A 103 -7.30 -0.95 -4.37
CA MET A 103 -8.23 -1.88 -3.73
C MET A 103 -8.80 -1.45 -2.36
N PHE A 104 -8.29 -0.37 -1.76
CA PHE A 104 -8.73 0.18 -0.46
C PHE A 104 -9.48 1.50 -0.61
N THR A 105 -9.77 1.97 -1.84
CA THR A 105 -10.38 3.28 -2.06
C THR A 105 -11.79 3.41 -1.47
N ASP A 106 -12.51 2.31 -1.21
CA ASP A 106 -13.81 2.34 -0.51
C ASP A 106 -13.73 1.97 0.97
N ASP A 107 -12.53 1.95 1.56
CA ASP A 107 -12.34 1.73 2.98
C ASP A 107 -12.38 3.05 3.75
N PRO A 108 -13.02 3.07 4.94
CA PRO A 108 -13.08 4.28 5.75
C PRO A 108 -11.67 4.65 6.21
N VAL A 109 -11.24 5.86 5.87
CA VAL A 109 -10.04 6.46 6.47
C VAL A 109 -10.32 6.65 7.98
N PRO A 110 -9.44 6.18 8.88
CA PRO A 110 -9.63 6.33 10.32
C PRO A 110 -9.93 7.79 10.72
N THR A 111 -11.08 8.01 11.35
CA THR A 111 -11.69 9.33 11.63
C THR A 111 -10.88 10.22 12.57
N ASP A 112 -9.90 9.66 13.28
CA ASP A 112 -8.93 10.36 14.12
C ASP A 112 -7.99 11.28 13.32
N THR A 113 -7.84 11.05 12.01
CA THR A 113 -7.09 11.94 11.11
C THR A 113 -7.91 13.17 10.67
N VAL A 114 -9.20 12.99 10.34
CA VAL A 114 -10.13 14.08 9.95
C VAL A 114 -10.39 15.03 11.13
N GLN A 115 -10.55 14.48 12.34
CA GLN A 115 -10.77 15.28 13.54
C GLN A 115 -9.55 16.15 13.91
N LYS A 116 -8.33 15.69 13.58
CA LYS A 116 -7.08 16.44 13.79
C LYS A 116 -6.97 17.63 12.83
N SER A 117 -7.33 17.43 11.56
CA SER A 117 -7.38 18.49 10.54
C SER A 117 -8.38 19.60 10.93
N GLN A 118 -9.62 19.24 11.29
CA GLN A 118 -10.64 20.20 11.72
C GLN A 118 -10.28 20.91 13.03
N ARG A 119 -9.65 20.21 13.99
CA ARG A 119 -9.12 20.84 15.22
C ARG A 119 -7.99 21.84 14.96
N CYS A 120 -7.12 21.58 13.99
CA CYS A 120 -6.04 22.49 13.64
C CYS A 120 -6.58 23.78 13.02
N SER A 121 -7.57 23.71 12.13
CA SER A 121 -8.19 24.89 11.51
C SER A 121 -8.95 25.78 12.51
N LEU A 122 -9.63 25.19 13.50
CA LEU A 122 -10.36 25.95 14.53
C LEU A 122 -9.43 26.61 15.56
N LYS A 123 -8.20 26.10 15.75
CA LYS A 123 -7.20 26.69 16.66
C LYS A 123 -6.45 27.90 16.07
N LEU A 124 -6.50 28.10 14.75
CA LEU A 124 -5.85 29.24 14.08
C LEU A 124 -6.78 30.46 13.96
N GLN A 125 -8.02 30.35 14.43
CA GLN A 125 -9.04 31.40 14.38
C GLN A 125 -9.28 32.07 15.75
N ASN A 126 -8.53 31.70 16.79
CA ASN A 126 -8.59 32.26 18.15
C ASN A 126 -7.22 32.77 18.61
#